data_AF-A0A7X4D7B1-F1
#
_entry.id   AF-A0A7X4D7B1-F1
#
_cell.length_a   1.000
_cell.length_b   1.000
_cell.length_c   1.000
_cell.angle_alpha   90.00
_cell.angle_beta   90.00
_cell.angle_gamma   90.00
#
_symmetry.space_group_name_H-M   'P 1'
#
loop_
_entity.id
_entity.type
_entity.pdbx_description
1 polymer ?
#
loop_
_entity_poly.entity_id
_entity_poly.type
_entity_poly.pdbx_seq_one_letter_code
_entity_poly.pdbx_strand_id
1 'polypeptide(L)'
;MIQPRTWSILDYKMLIGGPMTTKHAKLNRIWTVAEAKARLSEILRLAEEEGPQRIGTRRSFVVVPAATWDAKTPPRKPLGQWLVENMPRGIELEIPSRRSDRKIPFIDEERA
;
A
#
# COMPACT_ATOMS: atom_id res chain seq x y z
N MET A 1 22.51 15.21 9.45
CA MET A 1 22.36 13.81 9.92
C MET A 1 20.86 13.59 10.16
N ILE A 2 20.13 13.15 9.14
CA ILE A 2 18.66 13.06 9.18
C ILE A 2 18.30 11.61 9.52
N GLN A 3 17.82 11.38 10.74
CA GLN A 3 17.31 10.09 11.17
C GLN A 3 16.06 9.74 10.36
N PRO A 4 15.93 8.53 9.77
CA PRO A 4 14.69 8.13 9.12
C PRO A 4 13.61 7.94 10.18
N ARG A 5 12.51 8.70 10.08
CA ARG A 5 11.33 8.53 10.94
C ARG A 5 10.80 7.11 10.78
N THR A 6 10.93 6.31 11.83
CA THR A 6 10.21 5.06 11.98
C THR A 6 8.74 5.39 12.18
N TRP A 7 7.89 4.99 11.24
CA TRP A 7 6.45 5.18 11.35
C TRP A 7 5.93 4.30 12.49
N SER A 8 5.28 4.92 13.48
CA SER A 8 4.66 4.19 14.58
C SER A 8 3.36 3.55 14.09
N ILE A 9 3.02 2.37 14.61
CA ILE A 9 1.73 1.68 14.36
C ILE A 9 0.53 2.58 14.70
N LEU A 10 0.74 3.59 15.55
CA LEU A 10 -0.23 4.61 15.92
C LEU A 10 -0.50 5.63 14.80
N ASP A 11 0.47 5.91 13.92
CA ASP A 11 0.29 6.88 12.82
C ASP A 11 -0.59 6.31 11.71
N TYR A 12 -0.53 5.00 11.46
CA TYR A 12 -1.41 4.31 10.50
C TYR A 12 -2.89 4.36 10.93
N LYS A 13 -3.12 4.53 12.24
CA LYS A 13 -4.45 4.56 12.86
C LYS A 13 -5.20 5.87 12.61
N MET A 14 -4.52 6.95 12.20
CA MET A 14 -5.17 8.24 11.91
C MET A 14 -5.75 8.33 10.49
N LEU A 15 -5.28 7.53 9.54
CA LEU A 15 -5.68 7.65 8.13
C LEU A 15 -6.99 6.92 7.78
N ILE A 16 -7.52 6.11 8.70
CA ILE A 16 -8.78 5.38 8.52
C ILE A 16 -9.72 5.73 9.68
N GLY A 17 -10.50 6.79 9.50
CA GLY A 17 -11.42 7.30 10.51
C GLY A 17 -12.36 6.23 11.10
N GLY A 18 -12.51 6.28 12.43
CA GLY A 18 -13.56 5.59 13.19
C GLY A 18 -13.02 4.66 14.29
N PRO A 19 -13.61 4.67 15.50
CA PRO A 19 -13.14 3.82 16.60
C PRO A 19 -13.42 2.35 16.26
N MET A 20 -12.34 1.58 16.06
CA MET A 20 -12.42 0.13 16.02
C MET A 20 -12.91 -0.34 17.39
N THR A 21 -14.18 -0.69 17.48
CA THR A 21 -14.75 -1.35 18.63
C THR A 21 -13.96 -2.64 18.86
N THR A 22 -13.43 -2.75 20.06
CA THR A 22 -12.64 -3.89 20.56
C THR A 22 -13.50 -5.14 20.58
N LYS A 23 -13.67 -5.78 19.42
CA LYS A 23 -14.10 -7.17 19.32
C LYS A 23 -13.09 -7.91 18.44
N HIS A 24 -12.04 -8.34 19.13
CA HIS A 24 -11.12 -9.39 18.74
C HIS A 24 -10.12 -9.05 17.63
N ALA A 25 -8.89 -8.74 18.07
CA ALA A 25 -7.72 -9.38 17.48
C ALA A 25 -7.82 -10.91 17.68
N LYS A 26 -8.84 -11.55 17.08
CA LYS A 26 -8.91 -12.99 16.92
C LYS A 26 -7.80 -13.29 15.92
N LEU A 27 -6.79 -14.01 16.40
CA LEU A 27 -5.68 -14.60 15.66
C LEU A 27 -5.99 -14.65 14.16
N ASN A 28 -5.22 -13.93 13.35
CA ASN A 28 -5.28 -13.91 11.89
C ASN A 28 -5.07 -15.34 11.37
N ARG A 29 -6.13 -16.15 11.44
CA ARG A 29 -6.12 -17.57 11.14
C ARG A 29 -5.79 -17.71 9.66
N ILE A 30 -4.70 -18.41 9.38
CA ILE A 30 -4.31 -18.73 8.01
C ILE A 30 -4.89 -20.11 7.69
N TRP A 31 -5.84 -20.13 6.76
CA TRP A 31 -6.42 -21.36 6.24
C TRP A 31 -5.41 -22.04 5.33
N THR A 32 -5.21 -23.36 5.45
CA THR A 32 -4.53 -24.10 4.38
C THR A 32 -5.42 -24.12 3.13
N VAL A 33 -4.83 -24.37 1.97
CA VAL A 33 -5.59 -24.48 0.71
C VAL A 33 -6.60 -25.64 0.78
N ALA A 34 -6.24 -26.74 1.45
CA ALA A 34 -7.12 -27.90 1.62
C ALA A 34 -8.34 -27.55 2.49
N GLU A 35 -8.13 -26.90 3.65
CA GLU A 35 -9.24 -26.44 4.50
C GLU A 35 -10.13 -25.44 3.77
N ALA A 36 -9.53 -24.52 3.00
CA ALA A 36 -10.29 -23.53 2.27
C ALA A 36 -11.18 -24.14 1.19
N LYS A 37 -10.73 -25.19 0.50
CA LYS A 37 -11.57 -25.94 -0.45
C LYS A 37 -12.72 -26.66 0.25
N ALA A 38 -12.46 -27.28 1.40
CA ALA A 38 -13.48 -28.01 2.15
C ALA A 38 -14.52 -27.11 2.83
N ARG A 39 -14.14 -25.87 3.19
CA ARG A 39 -14.93 -24.95 4.02
C ARG A 39 -15.11 -23.57 3.38
N LEU A 40 -15.15 -23.50 2.06
CA LEU A 40 -15.21 -22.23 1.33
C LEU A 40 -16.40 -21.36 1.76
N SER A 41 -17.58 -21.95 1.91
CA SER A 41 -18.78 -21.21 2.33
C SER A 41 -18.62 -20.55 3.71
N GLU A 42 -17.93 -21.21 4.63
CA GLU A 42 -17.62 -20.63 5.94
C GLU A 42 -16.63 -19.48 5.83
N ILE A 43 -15.59 -19.62 4.99
CA ILE A 43 -14.63 -18.55 4.73
C ILE A 43 -15.32 -17.32 4.15
N LEU A 44 -16.25 -17.50 3.21
CA LEU A 44 -17.01 -16.39 2.63
C LEU A 44 -17.85 -15.67 3.69
N ARG A 45 -18.55 -16.42 4.54
CA ARG A 45 -19.34 -15.86 5.65
C ARG A 45 -18.46 -15.09 6.64
N LEU A 46 -17.32 -15.66 7.03
CA LEU A 46 -16.35 -14.99 7.89
C LEU A 46 -15.71 -13.78 7.22
N ALA A 47 -15.52 -13.80 5.90
CA ALA A 47 -15.02 -12.65 5.14
C ALA A 47 -15.98 -11.45 5.20
N GLU A 48 -17.29 -11.72 5.23
CA GLU A 48 -18.35 -10.72 5.36
C GLU A 48 -18.55 -10.24 6.80
N GLU A 49 -18.59 -11.18 7.76
CA GLU A 49 -18.90 -10.88 9.17
C GLU A 49 -17.68 -10.40 9.97
N GLU A 50 -16.53 -11.06 9.81
CA GLU A 50 -15.32 -10.85 10.62
C GLU A 50 -14.19 -10.12 9.85
N GLY A 51 -14.34 -9.96 8.54
CA GLY A 51 -13.38 -9.27 7.68
C GLY A 51 -12.41 -10.21 6.96
N PRO A 52 -11.35 -9.67 6.30
CA PRO A 52 -10.54 -10.41 5.33
C PRO A 52 -9.95 -11.73 5.85
N GLN A 53 -10.10 -12.79 5.08
CA GLN A 53 -9.59 -14.13 5.43
C GLN A 53 -8.36 -14.49 4.60
N ARG A 54 -7.35 -15.12 5.22
CA ARG A 54 -6.09 -15.50 4.55
C ARG A 54 -6.00 -16.98 4.25
N ILE A 55 -5.63 -17.34 3.03
CA ILE A 55 -5.45 -18.72 2.59
C ILE A 55 -4.00 -18.92 2.16
N GLY A 56 -3.32 -19.91 2.71
CA GLY A 56 -1.95 -20.29 2.37
C GLY A 56 -0.89 -19.50 3.13
N THR A 57 0.12 -20.22 3.62
CA THR A 57 1.27 -19.64 4.36
C THR A 57 2.41 -19.22 3.44
N ARG A 58 2.75 -20.03 2.42
CA ARG A 58 3.82 -19.71 1.44
C ARG A 58 3.32 -18.86 0.26
N ARG A 59 2.22 -19.24 -0.37
CA ARG A 59 1.54 -18.46 -1.41
C ARG A 59 0.21 -17.99 -0.83
N SER A 60 0.25 -16.81 -0.20
CA SER A 60 -0.89 -16.28 0.54
C SER A 60 -1.85 -15.55 -0.38
N PHE A 61 -3.13 -15.92 -0.30
CA PHE A 61 -4.24 -15.25 -0.96
C PHE A 61 -5.18 -14.70 0.11
N VAL A 62 -5.92 -13.64 -0.23
CA VAL A 62 -6.87 -13.01 0.68
C VAL A 62 -8.26 -13.06 0.05
N VAL A 63 -9.25 -13.49 0.83
CA VAL A 63 -10.67 -13.43 0.45
C VAL A 63 -11.28 -12.23 1.12
N VAL A 64 -11.92 -11.37 0.32
CA VAL A 64 -12.67 -10.21 0.74
C VAL A 64 -13.99 -10.14 -0.02
N PRO A 65 -15.06 -9.58 0.57
CA PRO A 65 -16.29 -9.31 -0.17
C PRO A 65 -16.00 -8.38 -1.35
N ALA A 66 -16.62 -8.66 -2.52
CA ALA A 66 -16.40 -7.88 -3.74
C ALA A 66 -16.69 -6.39 -3.54
N ALA A 67 -17.82 -6.06 -2.89
CA ALA A 67 -18.18 -4.67 -2.59
C ALA A 67 -17.10 -3.93 -1.77
N THR A 68 -16.44 -4.62 -0.84
CA THR A 68 -15.33 -4.03 -0.06
C THR A 68 -14.10 -3.81 -0.93
N TRP A 69 -13.81 -4.74 -1.83
CA TRP A 69 -12.71 -4.62 -2.79
C TRP A 69 -12.93 -3.44 -3.73
N ASP A 70 -14.12 -3.35 -4.33
CA ASP A 70 -14.46 -2.31 -5.31
C ASP A 70 -14.47 -0.92 -4.68
N ALA A 71 -15.00 -0.79 -3.46
CA ALA A 71 -15.00 0.47 -2.73
C ALA A 71 -13.57 0.96 -2.37
N LYS A 72 -12.64 0.05 -2.10
CA LYS A 72 -11.26 0.38 -1.68
C LYS A 72 -10.25 0.37 -2.82
N THR A 73 -10.61 -0.17 -3.98
CA THR A 73 -9.74 -0.27 -5.15
C THR A 73 -10.30 0.64 -6.23
N PRO A 74 -10.09 1.97 -6.14
CA PRO A 74 -10.51 2.86 -7.19
C PRO A 74 -9.86 2.45 -8.52
N PRO A 75 -10.55 2.66 -9.66
CA PRO A 75 -9.98 2.40 -10.97
C PRO A 75 -8.58 3.01 -11.08
N ARG A 76 -7.62 2.26 -11.65
CA ARG A 76 -6.25 2.77 -11.87
C ARG A 76 -6.33 4.05 -12.70
N LYS A 77 -6.16 5.20 -12.07
CA LYS A 77 -5.94 6.46 -12.78
C LYS A 77 -4.58 6.40 -13.48
N PRO A 78 -4.46 6.86 -14.74
CA PRO A 78 -3.16 7.08 -15.36
C PRO A 78 -2.32 7.99 -14.47
N LEU A 79 -1.03 7.67 -14.30
CA LEU A 79 -0.14 8.43 -13.41
C LEU A 79 -0.12 9.93 -13.76
N GLY A 80 -0.11 10.26 -15.06
CA GLY A 80 -0.14 11.65 -15.52
C GLY A 80 -1.38 12.42 -15.03
N GLN A 81 -2.56 11.80 -15.10
CA GLN A 81 -3.79 12.40 -14.58
C GLN A 81 -3.71 12.60 -13.07
N TRP A 82 -3.24 11.58 -12.34
CA TRP A 82 -3.07 11.69 -10.89
C TRP A 82 -2.10 12.81 -10.50
N LEU A 83 -0.98 12.97 -11.22
CA LEU A 83 0.00 14.03 -10.98
C LEU A 83 -0.61 15.42 -11.17
N VAL A 84 -1.41 15.63 -12.22
CA VAL A 84 -2.08 16.92 -12.43
C VAL A 84 -3.05 17.24 -11.29
N GLU A 85 -3.76 16.24 -10.78
CA GLU A 85 -4.76 16.40 -9.72
C GLU A 85 -4.16 16.55 -8.31
N ASN A 86 -3.02 15.91 -8.03
CA ASN A 86 -2.51 15.72 -6.66
C ASN A 86 -1.09 16.27 -6.43
N MET A 87 -0.35 16.66 -7.47
CA MET A 87 1.00 17.20 -7.28
C MET A 87 0.92 18.54 -6.53
N PRO A 88 1.72 18.74 -5.47
CA PRO A 88 1.82 20.02 -4.79
C PRO A 88 2.20 21.14 -5.78
N ARG A 89 1.37 22.17 -5.86
CA ARG A 89 1.60 23.35 -6.71
C ARG A 89 2.18 24.47 -5.83
N GLY A 90 3.07 25.27 -6.40
CA GLY A 90 3.61 26.45 -5.71
C GLY A 90 4.63 26.16 -4.62
N ILE A 91 5.23 24.96 -4.60
CA ILE A 91 6.42 24.71 -3.78
C ILE A 91 7.60 25.44 -4.41
N GLU A 92 8.27 26.28 -3.63
CA GLU A 92 9.51 26.91 -4.04
C GLU A 92 10.62 25.87 -3.92
N LEU A 93 10.93 25.24 -5.05
CA LEU A 93 12.07 24.35 -5.15
C LEU A 93 13.30 25.20 -5.42
N GLU A 94 14.32 25.07 -4.56
CA GLU A 94 15.65 25.60 -4.87
C GLU A 94 16.20 24.83 -6.07
N ILE A 95 16.01 25.36 -7.27
CA ILE A 95 16.52 24.77 -8.50
C ILE A 95 18.01 25.10 -8.58
N PRO A 96 18.91 24.11 -8.48
CA PRO A 96 20.33 24.37 -8.64
C PRO A 96 20.59 24.94 -10.04
N SER A 97 21.52 25.89 -10.12
CA SER A 97 21.91 26.52 -11.39
C SER A 97 22.20 25.46 -12.46
N ARG A 98 21.67 25.67 -13.68
CA ARG A 98 21.90 24.79 -14.83
C ARG A 98 23.39 24.68 -15.23
N ARG A 99 24.24 25.57 -14.69
CA ARG A 99 25.70 25.59 -14.88
C ARG A 99 26.47 24.94 -13.74
N SER A 100 25.79 24.39 -12.72
CA SER A 100 26.47 23.53 -11.74
C SER A 100 27.12 22.39 -12.50
N ASP A 101 28.40 22.14 -12.24
CA ASP A 101 29.20 21.10 -12.88
C ASP A 101 28.57 19.72 -12.60
N ARG A 102 27.64 19.33 -13.46
CA ARG A 102 27.05 17.98 -13.46
C ARG A 102 27.93 17.18 -14.38
N LYS A 103 28.71 16.27 -13.79
CA LYS A 103 29.50 15.30 -14.55
C LYS A 103 28.59 14.62 -15.57
N ILE A 104 28.87 14.83 -16.84
CA ILE A 104 28.11 14.22 -17.93
C ILE A 104 28.48 12.72 -17.93
N PRO A 105 27.53 11.79 -17.67
CA PRO A 105 27.85 10.39 -17.43
C PRO A 105 28.54 9.64 -18.57
N PHE A 106 28.67 10.27 -19.74
CA PHE A 106 29.17 9.67 -20.98
C PHE A 106 30.34 10.44 -21.60
N ILE A 107 30.91 11.42 -20.89
CA ILE A 107 32.14 12.09 -21.32
C ILE A 107 33.27 11.55 -20.45
N ASP A 108 34.11 10.70 -21.05
CA ASP A 108 35.39 10.32 -20.47
C ASP A 108 36.40 11.43 -20.77
N GLU A 109 36.92 12.08 -19.73
CA GLU A 109 37.88 13.19 -19.84
C GLU A 109 39.29 12.74 -20.33
N GLU A 110 39.48 11.46 -20.66
CA GLU A 110 40.79 10.85 -20.96
C GLU A 110 41.21 10.86 -22.46
N ARG A 111 40.65 11.73 -23.28
CA ARG A 111 41.19 11.97 -24.64
C ARG A 111 41.59 13.43 -24.83
N ALA A 112 42.70 13.80 -24.23
CA ALA A 112 43.50 14.96 -24.59
C ALA A 112 44.86 14.48 -25.12
#